data_AF-A0A086YR62-F1
#
_entry.id   AF-A0A086YR62-F1
#
_cell.length_a   1.000
_cell.length_b   1.000
_cell.length_c   1.000
_cell.angle_alpha   90.00
_cell.angle_beta   90.00
_cell.angle_gamma   90.00
#
_symmetry.space_group_name_H-M   'P 1'
#
loop_
_entity.id
_entity.type
_entity.pdbx_description
1 polymer ?
#
loop_
_entity_poly.entity_id
_entity_poly.type
_entity_poly.pdbx_seq_one_letter_code
_entity_poly.pdbx_strand_id
1 'polypeptide(L)'
;MQKIFPGKKAAKKAFNLNIRQIMLGPLVFLLLVLFFFPGLALAAPVLSLSPLGGPAGTELTVSGSGFMPGGEILVWFDANRNGIKDNGEPSITVPSGSYGKIIATLTVPAGLSPGAYPVRAGLPGDGAAPANFTVKGPTLSLSPTKGIPGTTVTVTGNRFPANTPGWVWFDTNGTTRGTAENFIKK
;
A
#
# COMPACT_ATOMS: atom_id res chain seq x y z
N MET A 1 84.37 -34.72 -2.64
CA MET A 1 84.27 -33.25 -2.51
C MET A 1 82.90 -32.81 -3.04
N GLN A 2 82.06 -32.30 -2.15
CA GLN A 2 80.68 -31.88 -2.41
C GLN A 2 80.70 -30.50 -3.11
N LYS A 3 79.96 -30.31 -4.22
CA LYS A 3 79.69 -28.97 -4.76
C LYS A 3 78.18 -28.75 -4.84
N ILE A 4 77.78 -27.66 -4.21
CA ILE A 4 76.43 -27.17 -3.98
C ILE A 4 75.80 -26.78 -5.32
N PHE A 5 74.59 -27.25 -5.63
CA PHE A 5 73.80 -26.77 -6.77
C PHE A 5 72.92 -25.59 -6.34
N PRO A 6 72.94 -24.44 -7.05
CA PRO A 6 72.07 -23.32 -6.75
C PRO A 6 70.64 -23.54 -7.27
N GLY A 7 69.67 -23.04 -6.49
CA GLY A 7 68.24 -23.22 -6.69
C GLY A 7 67.65 -22.54 -7.94
N LYS A 8 66.63 -23.19 -8.51
CA LYS A 8 65.79 -22.64 -9.59
C LYS A 8 65.01 -21.42 -9.09
N LYS A 9 65.30 -20.24 -9.63
CA LYS A 9 64.40 -19.08 -9.54
C LYS A 9 63.23 -19.28 -10.51
N ALA A 10 62.01 -19.38 -9.97
CA ALA A 10 60.80 -19.35 -10.77
C ALA A 10 60.64 -17.96 -11.41
N ALA A 11 60.63 -17.91 -12.75
CA ALA A 11 60.36 -16.69 -13.49
C ALA A 11 58.88 -16.31 -13.35
N LYS A 12 58.59 -15.18 -12.67
CA LYS A 12 57.28 -14.55 -12.72
C LYS A 12 57.07 -13.99 -14.12
N LYS A 13 56.17 -14.59 -14.90
CA LYS A 13 55.75 -14.07 -16.20
C LYS A 13 54.92 -12.80 -15.96
N ALA A 14 55.53 -11.63 -16.11
CA ALA A 14 54.83 -10.36 -16.06
C ALA A 14 53.88 -10.24 -17.27
N PHE A 15 52.60 -10.06 -17.00
CA PHE A 15 51.59 -9.76 -18.03
C PHE A 15 51.76 -8.28 -18.42
N ASN A 16 52.47 -8.04 -19.51
CA ASN A 16 52.83 -6.70 -19.96
C ASN A 16 51.64 -6.09 -20.74
N LEU A 17 50.75 -5.37 -20.07
CA LEU A 17 49.64 -4.67 -20.72
C LEU A 17 50.18 -3.36 -21.32
N ASN A 18 50.30 -3.31 -22.65
CA ASN A 18 50.80 -2.13 -23.38
C ASN A 18 49.74 -1.01 -23.33
N ILE A 19 49.89 -0.06 -22.41
CA ILE A 19 48.92 1.03 -22.12
C ILE A 19 48.84 2.11 -23.24
N ARG A 20 49.52 1.95 -24.37
CA ARG A 20 49.80 3.10 -25.24
C ARG A 20 48.72 3.55 -26.23
N GLN A 21 47.63 2.84 -26.46
CA GLN A 21 46.44 3.40 -27.15
C GLN A 21 45.15 2.62 -26.81
N ILE A 22 44.59 2.85 -25.62
CA ILE A 22 43.19 2.50 -25.33
C ILE A 22 42.39 3.80 -25.21
N MET A 23 42.42 4.61 -26.27
CA MET A 23 41.40 5.65 -26.46
C MET A 23 40.18 4.92 -27.02
N LEU A 24 39.34 4.36 -26.15
CA LEU A 24 38.02 3.95 -26.59
C LEU A 24 37.33 5.19 -27.14
N GLY A 25 37.00 5.19 -28.44
CA GLY A 25 36.22 6.27 -29.03
C GLY A 25 34.93 6.50 -28.24
N PRO A 26 34.34 7.70 -28.30
CA PRO A 26 33.18 8.09 -27.48
C PRO A 26 32.01 7.10 -27.63
N LEU A 27 31.87 6.45 -28.79
CA LEU A 27 30.84 5.45 -29.03
C LEU A 27 31.08 4.12 -28.27
N VAL A 28 32.32 3.64 -28.15
CA VAL A 28 32.63 2.40 -27.41
C VAL A 28 32.63 2.66 -25.91
N PHE A 29 33.02 3.86 -25.48
CA PHE A 29 32.86 4.31 -24.10
C PHE A 29 31.36 4.42 -23.74
N LEU A 30 30.53 5.01 -24.61
CA LEU A 30 29.07 5.06 -24.41
C LEU A 30 28.45 3.65 -24.42
N LEU A 31 28.90 2.75 -25.28
CA LEU A 31 28.42 1.36 -25.32
C LEU A 31 28.83 0.59 -24.05
N LEU A 32 30.05 0.77 -23.56
CA LEU A 32 30.50 0.20 -22.28
C LEU A 32 29.74 0.79 -21.10
N VAL A 33 29.46 2.10 -21.11
CA VAL A 33 28.62 2.73 -20.08
C VAL A 33 27.22 2.11 -20.10
N LEU A 34 26.62 1.87 -21.26
CA LEU A 34 25.30 1.21 -21.35
C LEU A 34 25.34 -0.29 -20.96
N PHE A 35 26.46 -0.98 -21.16
CA PHE A 35 26.61 -2.41 -20.84
C PHE A 35 27.05 -2.68 -19.38
N PHE A 36 27.84 -1.77 -18.78
CA PHE A 36 28.29 -1.83 -17.38
C PHE A 36 27.42 -1.01 -16.42
N PHE A 37 26.63 -0.07 -16.94
CA PHE A 37 25.50 0.56 -16.25
C PHE A 37 24.23 0.24 -17.05
N PRO A 38 23.75 -1.02 -17.05
CA PRO A 38 22.38 -1.29 -17.47
C PRO A 38 21.51 -0.31 -16.70
N GLY A 39 20.75 0.53 -17.41
CA GLY A 39 20.08 1.70 -16.85
C GLY A 39 19.50 1.38 -15.48
N LEU A 40 19.87 2.18 -14.48
CA LEU A 40 19.42 2.01 -13.10
C LEU A 40 17.90 2.16 -13.10
N ALA A 41 17.18 1.06 -13.32
CA ALA A 41 15.74 1.01 -13.18
C ALA A 41 15.47 1.15 -11.69
N LEU A 42 15.15 2.37 -11.25
CA LEU A 42 14.61 2.58 -9.92
C LEU A 42 13.32 1.75 -9.86
N ALA A 43 13.26 0.75 -8.99
CA ALA A 43 12.04 -0.02 -8.80
C ALA A 43 10.91 0.96 -8.46
N ALA A 44 9.77 0.86 -9.16
CA ALA A 44 8.64 1.73 -8.90
C ALA A 44 8.21 1.60 -7.42
N PRO A 45 7.83 2.70 -6.75
CA PRO A 45 7.42 2.62 -5.36
C PRO A 45 6.21 1.71 -5.18
N VAL A 46 6.21 0.92 -4.12
CA VAL A 46 5.13 -0.02 -3.79
C VAL A 46 4.56 0.26 -2.41
N LEU A 47 3.27 -0.03 -2.25
CA LEU A 47 2.54 0.09 -1.01
C LEU A 47 1.90 -1.23 -0.60
N SER A 48 1.79 -1.42 0.71
CA SER A 48 1.05 -2.50 1.36
C SER A 48 0.27 -1.94 2.54
N LEU A 49 -0.96 -2.42 2.73
CA LEU A 49 -1.86 -1.94 3.79
C LEU A 49 -2.21 -3.08 4.74
N SER A 50 -2.30 -2.77 6.04
CA SER A 50 -2.80 -3.69 7.05
C SER A 50 -3.73 -2.95 8.02
N PRO A 51 -5.03 -3.32 8.10
CA PRO A 51 -5.71 -4.31 7.26
C PRO A 51 -5.96 -3.82 5.82
N LEU A 52 -6.29 -4.73 4.90
CA LEU A 52 -6.72 -4.39 3.52
C LEU A 52 -8.18 -3.93 3.42
N GLY A 53 -8.95 -3.97 4.52
CA GLY A 53 -10.33 -3.52 4.51
C GLY A 53 -11.03 -3.63 5.85
N GLY A 54 -12.00 -2.75 6.05
CA GLY A 54 -12.72 -2.54 7.31
C GLY A 54 -13.83 -1.50 7.14
N PRO A 55 -14.68 -1.29 8.16
CA PRO A 55 -15.65 -0.18 8.14
C PRO A 55 -14.96 1.19 8.17
N ALA A 56 -15.73 2.25 7.95
CA ALA A 56 -15.30 3.60 8.27
C ALA A 56 -14.80 3.70 9.73
N GLY A 57 -13.79 4.54 9.96
CA GLY A 57 -13.11 4.66 11.25
C GLY A 57 -12.07 3.57 11.55
N THR A 58 -11.85 2.60 10.66
CA THR A 58 -10.75 1.64 10.81
C THR A 58 -9.41 2.36 10.75
N GLU A 59 -8.54 2.12 11.73
CA GLU A 59 -7.13 2.49 11.64
C GLU A 59 -6.39 1.48 10.76
N LEU A 60 -5.61 1.98 9.80
CA LEU A 60 -4.80 1.16 8.91
C LEU A 60 -3.34 1.62 8.89
N THR A 61 -2.44 0.65 8.87
CA THR A 61 -1.00 0.86 8.68
C THR A 61 -0.68 0.78 7.20
N VAL A 62 0.03 1.79 6.70
CA VAL A 62 0.55 1.90 5.34
C VAL A 62 2.06 1.68 5.39
N SER A 63 2.53 0.61 4.78
CA SER A 63 3.97 0.33 4.61
C SER A 63 4.34 0.46 3.14
N GLY A 64 5.50 1.03 2.86
CA GLY A 64 5.98 1.20 1.48
C GLY A 64 7.49 1.06 1.33
N SER A 65 7.94 0.87 0.09
CA SER A 65 9.36 0.82 -0.30
C SER A 65 9.57 1.32 -1.73
N GLY A 66 10.82 1.59 -2.11
CA GLY A 66 11.16 2.09 -3.46
C GLY A 66 10.99 3.59 -3.64
N PHE A 67 10.68 4.33 -2.57
CA PHE A 67 10.68 5.79 -2.57
C PHE A 67 12.12 6.34 -2.56
N MET A 68 12.31 7.63 -2.89
CA MET A 68 13.62 8.28 -2.80
C MET A 68 14.09 8.32 -1.34
N PRO A 69 15.21 7.67 -0.95
CA PRO A 69 15.65 7.63 0.45
C PRO A 69 15.99 9.03 1.01
N GLY A 70 15.64 9.28 2.27
CA GLY A 70 15.94 10.55 2.96
C GLY A 70 15.02 11.70 2.57
N GLY A 71 14.03 11.48 1.70
CA GLY A 71 12.98 12.45 1.38
C GLY A 71 11.76 12.34 2.28
N GLU A 72 10.86 13.33 2.20
CA GLU A 72 9.53 13.29 2.83
C GLU A 72 8.49 12.77 1.84
N ILE A 73 7.64 11.83 2.27
CA ILE A 73 6.61 11.21 1.43
C ILE A 73 5.24 11.55 2.00
N LEU A 74 4.36 12.13 1.17
CA LEU A 74 2.96 12.36 1.51
C LEU A 74 2.18 11.07 1.30
N VAL A 75 1.49 10.61 2.33
CA VAL A 75 0.58 9.47 2.30
C VAL A 75 -0.83 9.98 2.54
N TRP A 76 -1.81 9.61 1.71
CA TRP A 76 -3.20 10.04 1.88
C TRP A 76 -4.21 8.99 1.47
N PHE A 77 -5.41 9.09 2.03
CA PHE A 77 -6.56 8.30 1.65
C PHE A 77 -7.36 9.08 0.60
N ASP A 78 -7.30 8.65 -0.66
CA ASP A 78 -7.97 9.28 -1.81
C ASP A 78 -9.46 8.87 -1.80
N ALA A 79 -10.26 9.68 -1.10
CA ALA A 79 -11.64 9.40 -0.73
C ALA A 79 -12.59 9.60 -1.91
N ASN A 80 -12.25 10.48 -2.85
CA ASN A 80 -13.06 10.72 -4.06
C ASN A 80 -12.53 9.98 -5.30
N ARG A 81 -11.37 9.30 -5.19
CA ARG A 81 -10.74 8.44 -6.20
C ARG A 81 -10.22 9.21 -7.41
N ASN A 82 -9.89 10.48 -7.25
CA ASN A 82 -9.45 11.33 -8.36
C ASN A 82 -7.93 11.29 -8.58
N GLY A 83 -7.16 10.64 -7.70
CA GLY A 83 -5.71 10.57 -7.82
C GLY A 83 -4.94 11.77 -7.27
N ILE A 84 -5.65 12.77 -6.76
CA ILE A 84 -5.12 14.03 -6.24
C ILE A 84 -5.36 14.02 -4.73
N LYS A 85 -4.49 14.71 -3.97
CA LYS A 85 -4.74 14.93 -2.56
C LYS A 85 -5.60 16.18 -2.40
N ASP A 86 -6.81 16.01 -1.86
CA ASP A 86 -7.76 17.10 -1.63
C ASP A 86 -7.79 17.59 -0.16
N ASN A 87 -8.45 18.72 0.07
CA ASN A 87 -8.69 19.18 1.43
C ASN A 87 -9.76 18.32 2.12
N GLY A 88 -9.49 17.89 3.36
CA GLY A 88 -10.38 17.01 4.12
C GLY A 88 -10.09 15.52 3.96
N GLU A 89 -9.20 15.13 3.06
CA GLU A 89 -8.70 13.75 3.00
C GLU A 89 -7.69 13.48 4.11
N PRO A 90 -7.81 12.36 4.86
CA PRO A 90 -6.80 11.96 5.81
C PRO A 90 -5.45 11.82 5.13
N SER A 91 -4.45 12.52 5.65
CA SER A 91 -3.10 12.51 5.10
C SER A 91 -2.05 12.70 6.18
N ILE A 92 -0.86 12.16 5.94
CA ILE A 92 0.31 12.31 6.80
C ILE A 92 1.57 12.35 5.94
N THR A 93 2.51 13.21 6.30
CA THR A 93 3.85 13.23 5.71
C THR A 93 4.80 12.45 6.61
N VAL A 94 5.56 11.52 6.03
CA VAL A 94 6.51 10.68 6.77
C VAL A 94 7.89 10.67 6.10
N PRO A 95 8.98 10.58 6.86
CA PRO A 95 10.31 10.46 6.28
C PRO A 95 10.49 9.07 5.65
N SER A 96 11.18 9.03 4.51
CA SER A 96 11.62 7.80 3.88
C SER A 96 12.99 7.35 4.44
N GLY A 97 13.03 6.15 4.99
CA GLY A 97 14.24 5.54 5.51
C GLY A 97 15.11 4.90 4.43
N SER A 98 16.06 4.07 4.87
CA SER A 98 16.92 3.27 3.99
C SER A 98 16.10 2.46 2.98
N TYR A 99 16.56 2.42 1.73
CA TYR A 99 15.86 1.79 0.61
C TYR A 99 14.46 2.37 0.33
N GLY A 100 14.21 3.61 0.74
CA GLY A 100 12.95 4.28 0.47
C GLY A 100 11.78 3.73 1.28
N LYS A 101 12.04 3.19 2.47
CA LYS A 101 10.99 2.60 3.30
C LYS A 101 10.17 3.67 4.00
N ILE A 102 8.85 3.50 4.02
CA ILE A 102 7.93 4.35 4.78
C ILE A 102 6.99 3.50 5.64
N ILE A 103 6.57 4.06 6.77
CA ILE A 103 5.49 3.54 7.60
C ILE A 103 4.63 4.74 8.02
N ALA A 104 3.33 4.64 7.79
CA ALA A 104 2.35 5.65 8.16
C ALA A 104 1.09 4.99 8.73
N THR A 105 0.34 5.73 9.53
CA THR A 105 -0.96 5.30 10.03
C THR A 105 -2.02 6.30 9.58
N LEU A 106 -3.12 5.79 9.02
CA LEU A 106 -4.27 6.59 8.60
C LEU A 106 -5.56 5.99 9.17
N THR A 107 -6.57 6.83 9.36
CA THR A 107 -7.93 6.41 9.72
C THR A 107 -8.83 6.51 8.49
N VAL A 108 -9.62 5.48 8.22
CA VAL A 108 -10.60 5.48 7.13
C VAL A 108 -11.67 6.56 7.40
N PRO A 109 -11.94 7.48 6.46
CA PRO A 109 -12.95 8.53 6.64
C PRO A 109 -14.34 8.00 6.98
N ALA A 110 -15.08 8.77 7.77
CA ALA A 110 -16.51 8.55 7.99
C ALA A 110 -17.33 8.88 6.72
N GLY A 111 -18.53 8.31 6.62
CA GLY A 111 -19.49 8.63 5.54
C GLY A 111 -19.18 8.01 4.17
N LEU A 112 -18.12 7.21 4.05
CA LEU A 112 -17.83 6.49 2.81
C LEU A 112 -18.80 5.34 2.58
N SER A 113 -19.31 5.25 1.34
CA SER A 113 -20.03 4.07 0.88
C SER A 113 -19.10 2.85 0.80
N PRO A 114 -19.62 1.62 0.92
CA PRO A 114 -18.82 0.42 0.71
C PRO A 114 -18.16 0.41 -0.68
N GLY A 115 -16.89 0.02 -0.75
CA GLY A 115 -16.14 0.00 -2.01
C GLY A 115 -14.63 0.02 -1.82
N ALA A 116 -13.90 -0.09 -2.93
CA ALA A 116 -12.45 0.05 -2.95
C ALA A 116 -12.06 1.53 -3.06
N TYR A 117 -11.14 1.97 -2.22
CA TYR A 117 -10.60 3.32 -2.19
C TYR A 117 -9.07 3.25 -2.22
N PRO A 118 -8.41 4.04 -3.09
CA PRO A 118 -6.96 4.08 -3.14
C PRO A 118 -6.41 4.84 -1.92
N VAL A 119 -5.42 4.24 -1.27
CA VAL A 119 -4.44 4.91 -0.42
C VAL A 119 -3.22 5.17 -1.28
N ARG A 120 -2.69 6.38 -1.24
CA ARG A 120 -1.62 6.83 -2.11
C ARG A 120 -0.43 7.29 -1.31
N ALA A 121 0.76 7.11 -1.86
CA ALA A 121 1.98 7.67 -1.31
C ALA A 121 2.88 8.19 -2.44
N GLY A 122 3.39 9.40 -2.29
CA GLY A 122 4.26 10.01 -3.28
C GLY A 122 4.62 11.44 -2.93
N LEU A 123 5.36 12.08 -3.83
CA LEU A 123 5.61 13.52 -3.76
C LEU A 123 4.49 14.26 -4.51
N PRO A 124 4.06 15.45 -4.04
CA PRO A 124 3.14 16.26 -4.81
C PRO A 124 3.70 16.55 -6.22
N GLY A 125 3.01 16.10 -7.26
CA GLY A 125 3.40 16.31 -8.66
C GLY A 125 4.20 15.16 -9.31
N ASP A 126 4.72 14.22 -8.54
CA ASP A 126 5.40 13.00 -9.02
C ASP A 126 4.51 11.80 -8.73
N GLY A 127 4.02 11.13 -9.78
CA GLY A 127 2.99 10.09 -9.71
C GLY A 127 3.05 9.20 -8.46
N ALA A 128 1.94 9.15 -7.71
CA ALA A 128 1.88 8.46 -6.43
C ALA A 128 1.54 6.98 -6.55
N ALA A 129 2.23 6.15 -5.78
CA ALA A 129 1.98 4.73 -5.70
C ALA A 129 0.62 4.46 -5.01
N PRO A 130 -0.28 3.69 -5.62
CA PRO A 130 -1.56 3.34 -5.03
C PRO A 130 -1.54 1.97 -4.33
N ALA A 131 -2.35 1.81 -3.28
CA ALA A 131 -2.81 0.53 -2.76
C ALA A 131 -4.28 0.64 -2.35
N ASN A 132 -5.09 -0.39 -2.60
CA ASN A 132 -6.52 -0.31 -2.37
C ASN A 132 -6.91 -0.79 -0.97
N PHE A 133 -7.63 0.04 -0.24
CA PHE A 133 -8.36 -0.33 0.96
C PHE A 133 -9.83 -0.58 0.62
N THR A 134 -10.40 -1.69 1.10
CA THR A 134 -11.82 -2.00 0.90
C THR A 134 -12.65 -1.54 2.10
N VAL A 135 -13.42 -0.48 1.91
CA VAL A 135 -14.44 -0.05 2.88
C VAL A 135 -15.58 -1.06 2.88
N LYS A 136 -15.82 -1.69 4.03
CA LYS A 136 -16.87 -2.70 4.23
C LYS A 136 -18.11 -2.06 4.83
N GLY A 137 -19.27 -2.34 4.25
CA GLY A 137 -20.55 -1.86 4.74
C GLY A 137 -21.10 -2.61 5.96
N PRO A 138 -22.18 -2.09 6.56
CA PRO A 138 -22.92 -2.79 7.60
C PRO A 138 -23.54 -4.07 7.05
N THR A 139 -23.63 -5.08 7.90
CA THR A 139 -24.26 -6.37 7.58
C THR A 139 -25.21 -6.79 8.69
N LEU A 140 -26.33 -7.43 8.33
CA LEU A 140 -27.30 -8.00 9.26
C LEU A 140 -27.41 -9.51 9.02
N SER A 141 -27.51 -10.28 10.11
CA SER A 141 -27.87 -11.70 10.06
C SER A 141 -28.99 -12.01 11.06
N LEU A 142 -29.79 -13.02 10.73
CA LEU A 142 -30.94 -13.46 11.51
C LEU A 142 -30.78 -14.92 11.93
N SER A 143 -31.17 -15.26 13.16
CA SER A 143 -31.24 -16.65 13.61
C SER A 143 -32.39 -16.85 14.60
N PRO A 144 -33.40 -17.71 14.29
CA PRO A 144 -33.62 -18.37 13.00
C PRO A 144 -34.10 -17.40 11.91
N THR A 145 -33.97 -17.79 10.63
CA THR A 145 -34.44 -16.96 9.49
C THR A 145 -35.93 -17.14 9.17
N LYS A 146 -36.60 -18.10 9.84
CA LYS A 146 -38.01 -18.44 9.66
C LYS A 146 -38.58 -19.00 10.98
N GLY A 147 -39.87 -18.86 11.18
CA GLY A 147 -40.58 -19.40 12.34
C GLY A 147 -42.08 -19.11 12.27
N ILE A 148 -42.84 -19.73 13.16
CA ILE A 148 -44.26 -19.41 13.36
C ILE A 148 -44.40 -18.08 14.12
N PRO A 149 -45.57 -17.41 14.10
CA PRO A 149 -45.82 -16.23 14.92
C PRO A 149 -45.46 -16.46 16.39
N GLY A 150 -44.78 -15.49 17.00
CA GLY A 150 -44.24 -15.60 18.37
C GLY A 150 -42.84 -16.20 18.47
N THR A 151 -42.24 -16.66 17.38
CA THR A 151 -40.83 -17.12 17.38
C THR A 151 -39.90 -15.94 17.70
N THR A 152 -39.05 -16.10 18.73
CA THR A 152 -37.96 -15.15 19.00
C THR A 152 -36.91 -15.27 17.90
N VAL A 153 -36.63 -14.15 17.23
CA VAL A 153 -35.57 -14.05 16.23
C VAL A 153 -34.46 -13.16 16.77
N THR A 154 -33.23 -13.69 16.80
CA THR A 154 -32.04 -12.90 17.13
C THR A 154 -31.56 -12.17 15.88
N VAL A 155 -31.40 -10.85 15.99
CA VAL A 155 -30.82 -9.99 14.94
C VAL A 155 -29.41 -9.61 15.35
N THR A 156 -28.43 -9.96 14.53
CA THR A 156 -27.03 -9.59 14.75
C THR A 156 -26.59 -8.60 13.68
N GLY A 157 -26.26 -7.38 14.10
CA GLY A 157 -25.64 -6.36 13.24
C GLY A 157 -24.13 -6.36 13.38
N ASN A 158 -23.42 -6.12 12.27
CA ASN A 158 -21.98 -5.92 12.27
C ASN A 158 -21.61 -4.73 11.39
N ARG A 159 -20.50 -4.04 11.72
CA ARG A 159 -19.95 -2.90 10.96
C ARG A 159 -20.90 -1.71 10.79
N PHE A 160 -21.84 -1.56 11.72
CA PHE A 160 -22.62 -0.32 11.83
C PHE A 160 -21.73 0.79 12.41
N PRO A 161 -21.83 2.03 11.90
CA PRO A 161 -21.09 3.15 12.46
C PRO A 161 -21.44 3.32 13.95
N ALA A 162 -20.41 3.46 14.79
CA ALA A 162 -20.61 3.69 16.22
C ALA A 162 -21.41 4.97 16.47
N ASN A 163 -22.20 4.98 17.54
CA ASN A 163 -22.99 6.14 17.97
C ASN A 163 -23.97 6.69 16.92
N THR A 164 -24.32 5.90 15.90
CA THR A 164 -25.32 6.27 14.90
C THR A 164 -26.66 5.59 15.24
N PRO A 165 -27.74 6.36 15.48
CA PRO A 165 -29.04 5.76 15.74
C PRO A 165 -29.53 4.97 14.52
N GLY A 166 -30.19 3.85 14.79
CA GLY A 166 -30.76 2.98 13.76
C GLY A 166 -32.05 2.37 14.23
N TRP A 167 -32.73 1.68 13.32
CA TRP A 167 -33.99 0.98 13.59
C TRP A 167 -33.88 -0.47 13.16
N VAL A 168 -34.53 -1.34 13.92
CA VAL A 168 -34.77 -2.74 13.58
C VAL A 168 -36.27 -2.96 13.65
N TRP A 169 -36.86 -3.43 12.55
CA TRP A 169 -38.30 -3.69 12.46
C TRP A 169 -38.57 -4.91 11.60
N PHE A 170 -39.72 -5.53 11.82
CA PHE A 170 -40.28 -6.51 10.89
C PHE A 170 -41.13 -5.77 9.87
N ASP A 171 -40.79 -5.87 8.59
CA ASP A 171 -41.65 -5.40 7.51
C ASP A 171 -42.81 -6.39 7.32
N THR A 172 -44.03 -5.91 7.61
CA THR A 172 -45.27 -6.69 7.48
C THR A 172 -46.14 -6.22 6.32
N ASN A 173 -45.74 -5.14 5.61
CA ASN A 173 -46.55 -4.55 4.54
C ASN A 173 -45.91 -4.71 3.15
N GLY A 174 -44.69 -5.26 3.06
CA GLY A 174 -44.03 -5.60 1.81
C GLY A 174 -43.56 -4.37 1.01
N THR A 175 -43.46 -3.21 1.65
CA THR A 175 -42.98 -1.98 1.00
C THR A 175 -41.50 -1.75 1.31
N THR A 176 -40.69 -1.52 0.27
CA THR A 176 -39.22 -1.41 0.41
C THR A 176 -38.73 -0.16 1.15
N ARG A 177 -39.60 0.71 1.67
CA ARG A 177 -39.22 1.89 2.45
C ARG A 177 -40.41 2.54 3.18
N GLY A 178 -40.55 2.18 4.46
CA GLY A 178 -40.85 3.08 5.58
C GLY A 178 -42.03 4.05 5.47
N THR A 179 -43.23 3.59 5.80
CA THR A 179 -43.93 4.20 6.93
C THR A 179 -43.64 3.33 8.14
N ALA A 180 -42.76 3.80 9.03
CA ALA A 180 -42.39 3.11 10.26
C ALA A 180 -43.58 3.18 11.23
N GLU A 181 -44.60 2.33 11.04
CA GLU A 181 -45.83 2.39 11.84
C GLU A 181 -45.86 1.42 13.02
N ASN A 182 -44.90 0.50 13.16
CA ASN A 182 -44.89 -0.43 14.29
C ASN A 182 -43.51 -0.54 14.94
N PHE A 183 -43.18 0.46 15.75
CA PHE A 183 -42.06 0.38 16.69
C PHE A 183 -42.47 -0.49 17.87
N ILE A 184 -41.84 -1.65 18.05
CA ILE A 184 -41.88 -2.35 19.34
C ILE A 184 -40.84 -1.66 20.23
N LYS A 185 -41.29 -0.69 21.05
CA LYS A 185 -40.53 -0.29 22.24
C LYS A 185 -40.62 -1.44 23.26
N LYS A 186 -39.48 -2.02 23.60
CA LYS A 186 -39.29 -2.71 24.88
C LYS A 186 -38.20 -2.00 25.64
#